data_AF-A0AAW1L3Z0-F1
#
_entry.id   AF-A0AAW1L3Z0-F1
#
_cell.length_a   1.000
_cell.length_b   1.000
_cell.length_c   1.000
_cell.angle_alpha   90.00
_cell.angle_beta   90.00
_cell.angle_gamma   90.00
#
_symmetry.space_group_name_H-M   'P 1'
#
loop_
_entity.id
_entity.type
_entity.pdbx_description
1 polymer ?
#
loop_
_entity_poly.entity_id
_entity_poly.type
_entity_poly.pdbx_seq_one_letter_code
_entity_poly.pdbx_strand_id
1 'polypeptide(L)'
;MNQLSIDYNEKIREENNMERKTLKQKINQTLSIDEKTRITKEYSKINKNIKKSMRNDKRKWIDGIATATEETPATHNLKALYKSTKLLSSRNFSKNQSSKNGELITTTEERLN
;
A
#
# COMPACT_ATOMS: atom_id res chain seq x y z
N MET A 1 -12.45 -14.62 -3.02
CA MET A 1 -11.53 -14.12 -4.06
C MET A 1 -10.65 -15.29 -4.47
N ASN A 2 -10.62 -15.67 -5.74
CA ASN A 2 -9.83 -16.81 -6.22
C ASN A 2 -8.33 -16.44 -6.26
N GLN A 3 -7.45 -17.41 -5.98
CA GLN A 3 -5.99 -17.27 -5.97
C GLN A 3 -5.47 -16.63 -7.28
N LEU A 4 -5.97 -17.10 -8.42
CA LEU A 4 -5.67 -16.54 -9.75
C LEU A 4 -5.93 -15.02 -9.88
N SER A 5 -6.92 -14.49 -9.16
CA SER A 5 -7.23 -13.05 -9.20
C SER A 5 -6.31 -12.23 -8.29
N ILE A 6 -5.76 -12.85 -7.24
CA ILE A 6 -4.80 -12.19 -6.33
C ILE A 6 -3.47 -12.05 -7.07
N ASP A 7 -2.98 -13.15 -7.67
CA ASP A 7 -1.73 -13.20 -8.42
C ASP A 7 -1.72 -12.20 -9.61
N TYR A 8 -2.86 -12.04 -10.31
CA TYR A 8 -3.00 -11.07 -11.39
C TYR A 8 -2.91 -9.62 -10.91
N ASN A 9 -3.55 -9.29 -9.78
CA ASN A 9 -3.51 -7.95 -9.21
C ASN A 9 -2.12 -7.59 -8.67
N GLU A 10 -1.39 -8.56 -8.16
CA GLU A 10 -0.01 -8.40 -7.71
C GLU A 10 0.93 -8.10 -8.89
N LYS A 11 0.81 -8.87 -9.98
CA LYS A 11 1.56 -8.62 -11.22
C LYS A 11 1.35 -7.21 -11.78
N ILE A 12 0.11 -6.71 -11.79
CA ILE A 12 -0.18 -5.33 -12.21
C ILE A 12 0.50 -4.31 -11.31
N ARG A 13 0.59 -4.56 -10.00
CA ARG A 13 1.25 -3.63 -9.06
C ARG A 13 2.75 -3.57 -9.30
N GLU A 14 3.38 -4.72 -9.51
CA GLU A 14 4.80 -4.81 -9.84
C GLU A 14 5.13 -4.07 -11.13
N GLU A 15 4.33 -4.30 -12.18
CA GLU A 15 4.48 -3.64 -13.47
C GLU A 15 4.38 -2.11 -13.34
N ASN A 16 3.36 -1.60 -12.64
CA ASN A 16 3.22 -0.17 -12.38
C ASN A 16 4.40 0.41 -11.58
N ASN A 17 4.97 -0.35 -10.62
CA ASN A 17 6.11 0.12 -9.84
C ASN A 17 7.39 0.17 -10.66
N MET A 18 7.59 -0.83 -11.53
CA MET A 18 8.67 -0.85 -12.51
C MET A 18 8.55 0.31 -13.50
N GLU A 19 7.36 0.55 -14.04
CA GLU A 19 7.08 1.65 -14.95
C GLU A 19 7.34 3.03 -14.30
N ARG A 20 6.93 3.22 -13.03
CA ARG A 20 7.28 4.42 -12.27
C ARG A 20 8.80 4.62 -12.15
N LYS A 21 9.55 3.53 -11.93
CA LYS A 21 11.02 3.57 -11.78
C LYS A 21 11.70 3.93 -13.11
N THR A 22 11.27 3.34 -14.22
CA THR A 22 11.82 3.65 -15.54
C THR A 22 11.51 5.09 -15.96
N LEU A 23 10.29 5.58 -15.73
CA LEU A 23 9.95 6.99 -15.99
C LEU A 23 10.80 7.95 -15.15
N LYS A 24 11.07 7.60 -13.88
CA LYS A 24 11.95 8.40 -13.03
C LYS A 24 13.38 8.48 -13.58
N GLN A 25 13.91 7.37 -14.09
CA GLN A 25 15.22 7.34 -14.75
C GLN A 25 15.23 8.20 -16.02
N LYS A 26 14.18 8.09 -16.86
CA LYS A 26 14.04 8.92 -18.06
C LYS A 26 14.04 10.41 -17.71
N ILE A 27 13.28 10.84 -16.71
CA ILE A 27 13.27 12.25 -16.24
C ILE A 27 14.67 12.74 -15.85
N ASN A 28 15.47 11.89 -15.22
CA ASN A 28 16.83 12.24 -14.78
C ASN A 28 17.82 12.32 -15.95
N GLN A 29 17.62 11.53 -17.02
CA GLN A 29 18.47 11.51 -18.21
C GLN A 29 18.11 12.59 -19.24
N THR A 30 16.85 13.06 -19.24
CA THR A 30 16.35 13.99 -20.26
C THR A 30 16.82 15.42 -19.98
N LEU A 31 17.50 16.03 -20.97
CA LEU A 31 17.94 17.43 -20.92
C LEU A 31 16.91 18.41 -21.48
N SER A 32 16.14 17.99 -22.49
CA SER A 32 15.08 18.83 -23.10
C SER A 32 13.93 19.08 -22.10
N ILE A 33 13.56 20.34 -21.93
CA ILE A 33 12.54 20.78 -20.96
C ILE A 33 11.15 20.25 -21.36
N ASP A 34 10.80 20.32 -22.64
CA ASP A 34 9.49 19.89 -23.14
C ASP A 34 9.28 18.39 -22.94
N GLU A 35 10.27 17.59 -23.31
CA GLU A 35 10.22 16.14 -23.12
C GLU A 35 10.21 15.76 -21.63
N LYS A 36 10.99 16.46 -20.81
CA LYS A 36 10.97 16.29 -19.36
C LYS A 36 9.61 16.60 -18.76
N THR A 37 8.91 17.64 -19.23
CA THR A 37 7.57 17.97 -18.74
C THR A 37 6.54 16.89 -19.12
N ARG A 38 6.62 16.35 -20.34
CA ARG A 38 5.78 15.24 -20.81
C ARG A 38 5.96 14.00 -19.93
N ILE A 39 7.20 13.56 -19.74
CA ILE A 39 7.52 12.35 -18.94
C ILE A 39 7.15 12.58 -17.47
N THR A 40 7.34 13.80 -16.95
CA THR A 40 6.94 14.15 -15.56
C THR A 40 5.43 14.04 -15.36
N LYS A 41 4.63 14.41 -16.38
CA LYS A 41 3.17 14.25 -16.35
C LYS A 41 2.76 12.78 -16.28
N GLU A 42 3.40 11.92 -17.07
CA GLU A 42 3.18 10.46 -17.03
C GLU A 42 3.58 9.86 -15.69
N TYR A 43 4.77 10.21 -15.18
CA TYR A 43 5.23 9.80 -13.85
C TYR A 43 4.22 10.20 -12.76
N SER A 44 3.68 11.42 -12.82
CA SER A 44 2.70 11.91 -11.85
C SER A 44 1.41 11.08 -11.88
N LYS A 45 0.91 10.70 -13.06
CA LYS A 45 -0.28 9.86 -13.22
C LYS A 45 -0.09 8.49 -12.57
N ILE A 46 1.01 7.80 -12.86
CA ILE A 46 1.31 6.47 -12.31
C ILE A 46 1.54 6.55 -10.80
N ASN A 47 2.34 7.52 -10.35
CA ASN A 47 2.60 7.74 -8.92
C ASN A 47 1.32 8.06 -8.14
N LYS A 48 0.38 8.80 -8.73
CA LYS A 48 -0.93 9.08 -8.12
C LYS A 48 -1.77 7.80 -7.99
N ASN A 49 -1.76 6.94 -9.02
CA ASN A 49 -2.47 5.66 -9.00
C ASN A 49 -1.93 4.71 -7.94
N ILE A 50 -0.60 4.53 -7.88
CA ILE A 50 0.06 3.71 -6.86
C ILE A 50 -0.31 4.20 -5.47
N LYS A 51 -0.13 5.50 -5.20
CA LYS A 51 -0.49 6.09 -3.89
C LYS A 51 -1.98 5.92 -3.55
N LYS A 52 -2.86 5.95 -4.56
CA LYS A 52 -4.31 5.71 -4.36
C LYS A 52 -4.56 4.25 -3.98
N SER A 53 -3.95 3.29 -4.67
CA SER A 53 -4.04 1.86 -4.32
C SER A 53 -3.56 1.61 -2.90
N MET A 54 -2.39 2.12 -2.52
CA MET A 54 -1.83 1.97 -1.17
C MET A 54 -2.80 2.44 -0.08
N ARG A 55 -3.46 3.59 -0.30
CA ARG A 55 -4.46 4.12 0.64
C ARG A 55 -5.68 3.22 0.74
N ASN A 56 -6.12 2.64 -0.39
CA ASN A 56 -7.28 1.74 -0.41
C ASN A 56 -6.96 0.40 0.25
N ASP A 57 -5.79 -0.18 0.00
CA ASP A 57 -5.34 -1.42 0.65
C ASP A 57 -5.25 -1.24 2.16
N LYS A 58 -4.69 -0.10 2.59
CA LYS A 58 -4.65 0.25 4.01
C LYS A 58 -6.04 0.35 4.63
N ARG A 59 -7.01 0.98 3.95
CA ARG A 59 -8.40 1.06 4.44
C ARG A 59 -9.01 -0.33 4.57
N LYS A 60 -8.90 -1.16 3.53
CA LYS A 60 -9.39 -2.55 3.57
C LYS A 60 -8.81 -3.35 4.73
N TRP A 61 -7.52 -3.18 5.01
CA TRP A 61 -6.87 -3.83 6.15
C TRP A 61 -7.39 -3.30 7.50
N ILE A 62 -7.57 -1.98 7.65
CA ILE A 62 -8.17 -1.38 8.85
C ILE A 62 -9.60 -1.88 9.05
N ASP A 63 -10.41 -1.86 7.98
CA ASP A 63 -11.80 -2.31 8.01
C ASP A 63 -11.89 -3.78 8.41
N GLY A 64 -11.02 -4.65 7.87
CA GLY A 64 -10.96 -6.07 8.24
C GLY A 64 -10.61 -6.32 9.72
N ILE A 65 -9.78 -5.46 10.32
CA ILE A 65 -9.50 -5.53 11.77
C ILE A 65 -10.71 -5.08 12.59
N ALA A 66 -11.42 -4.05 12.13
CA ALA A 66 -12.62 -3.56 12.79
C ALA A 66 -13.73 -4.62 12.77
N THR A 67 -14.01 -5.22 11.60
CA THR A 67 -15.03 -6.28 11.48
C THR A 67 -14.68 -7.50 12.33
N ALA A 68 -13.43 -7.96 12.30
CA ALA A 68 -12.99 -9.08 13.13
C ALA A 68 -13.12 -8.78 14.64
N THR A 69 -12.97 -7.52 15.03
CA THR A 69 -13.16 -7.07 16.42
C THR A 69 -14.64 -7.08 16.81
N GLU A 70 -15.54 -6.62 15.93
CA GLU A 70 -17.00 -6.60 16.17
C GLU A 70 -17.59 -8.01 16.26
N GLU A 71 -17.08 -8.95 15.46
CA GLU A 71 -17.52 -10.36 15.46
C GLU A 71 -17.02 -11.15 16.68
N THR A 72 -16.04 -10.63 17.42
CA THR A 72 -15.48 -11.32 18.59
C THR A 72 -16.45 -11.24 19.79
N PRO A 73 -16.85 -12.37 20.41
CA PRO A 73 -17.75 -12.35 21.55
C PRO A 73 -17.18 -11.53 22.72
N ALA A 74 -17.93 -10.50 23.13
CA ALA A 74 -17.53 -9.52 24.14
C ALA A 74 -17.09 -10.12 25.49
N THR A 75 -17.50 -11.36 25.79
CA THR A 75 -17.27 -12.02 27.08
C THR A 75 -15.95 -12.80 27.19
N HIS A 76 -15.32 -13.20 26.08
CA HIS A 76 -14.21 -14.19 26.14
C HIS A 76 -12.86 -13.71 25.62
N ASN A 77 -12.75 -12.54 24.95
CA ASN A 77 -11.47 -12.11 24.36
C ASN A 77 -11.21 -10.60 24.44
N LEU A 78 -11.33 -10.03 25.65
CA LEU A 78 -10.98 -8.63 25.95
C LEU A 78 -9.55 -8.26 25.54
N LYS A 79 -8.62 -9.22 25.58
CA LYS A 79 -7.23 -9.02 25.16
C LYS A 79 -7.10 -8.73 23.66
N ALA A 80 -7.88 -9.40 22.82
CA ALA A 80 -7.91 -9.14 21.38
C ALA A 80 -8.54 -7.76 21.09
N LEU A 81 -9.66 -7.44 21.77
CA LEU A 81 -10.31 -6.13 21.68
C LEU A 81 -9.37 -4.98 22.07
N TYR A 82 -8.63 -5.11 23.17
CA TYR A 82 -7.65 -4.10 23.58
C TYR A 82 -6.50 -3.95 22.57
N LYS A 83 -5.99 -5.07 22.03
CA LYS A 83 -4.92 -5.03 21.03
C LYS A 83 -5.38 -4.36 19.73
N SER A 84 -6.56 -4.70 19.22
CA SER A 84 -7.10 -4.11 17.99
C SER A 84 -7.44 -2.64 18.16
N THR A 85 -8.08 -2.25 19.25
CA THR A 85 -8.35 -0.82 19.57
C THR A 85 -7.06 -0.02 19.75
N LYS A 86 -6.02 -0.60 20.38
CA LYS A 86 -4.68 0.01 20.45
C LYS A 86 -4.02 0.14 19.08
N LEU A 87 -4.23 -0.83 18.20
CA LEU A 87 -3.74 -0.80 16.81
C LEU A 87 -4.41 0.32 16.01
N LEU A 88 -5.73 0.45 16.12
CA LEU A 88 -6.56 1.45 15.43
C LEU A 88 -6.31 2.87 15.96
N SER A 89 -6.13 3.04 17.27
CA SER A 89 -5.86 4.34 17.91
C SER A 89 -4.39 4.79 17.80
N SER A 90 -3.49 3.90 17.40
CA SER A 90 -2.08 4.20 17.23
C SER A 90 -1.85 5.19 16.08
N ARG A 91 -1.41 6.41 16.42
CA ARG A 91 -0.99 7.46 15.47
C ARG A 91 0.14 6.98 14.53
N ASN A 92 0.90 5.96 14.92
CA ASN A 92 2.00 5.39 14.13
C ASN A 92 1.54 4.51 12.97
N PHE A 93 0.30 4.01 12.98
CA PHE A 93 -0.28 3.34 11.81
C PHE A 93 -0.48 4.28 10.62
N SER A 94 -0.38 5.59 10.83
CA SER A 94 -0.48 6.60 9.78
C SER A 94 0.65 6.54 8.75
N LYS A 95 1.82 5.97 9.08
CA LYS A 95 2.97 5.93 8.17
C LYS A 95 2.86 4.72 7.22
N ASN A 96 2.96 4.97 5.91
CA ASN A 96 3.17 3.89 4.93
C ASN A 96 4.57 3.32 5.20
N GLN A 97 4.65 2.13 5.79
CA GLN A 97 5.93 1.46 5.96
C GLN A 97 6.35 0.87 4.61
N SER A 98 7.47 1.35 4.10
CA SER A 98 8.18 0.77 2.98
C SER A 98 9.33 -0.07 3.51
N SER A 99 9.57 -1.23 2.90
CA SER A 99 10.81 -1.99 3.08
C SER A 99 12.02 -1.12 2.72
N LYS A 100 13.23 -1.52 3.16
CA LYS A 100 14.50 -0.88 2.78
C LYS A 100 14.65 -0.72 1.25
N ASN A 101 13.98 -1.58 0.48
CA ASN A 101 14.00 -1.58 -0.98
C ASN A 101 12.97 -0.63 -1.61
N GLY A 102 12.17 0.08 -0.80
CA GLY A 102 11.08 0.94 -1.28
C GLY A 102 9.83 0.19 -1.73
N GLU A 103 9.79 -1.12 -1.52
CA GLU A 103 8.63 -1.98 -1.70
C GLU A 103 7.63 -1.81 -0.56
N LEU A 104 6.35 -1.89 -0.89
CA LEU A 104 5.28 -1.82 0.09
C LEU A 104 5.20 -3.13 0.84
N ILE A 105 5.20 -3.06 2.18
CA ILE A 105 4.91 -4.22 3.02
C ILE A 105 3.40 -4.48 2.94
N THR A 106 3.01 -5.53 2.22
CA THR A 106 1.61 -5.89 1.92
C THR A 106 1.07 -7.00 2.80
N THR A 107 1.92 -7.86 3.36
CA THR A 107 1.49 -8.99 4.19
C THR A 107 1.38 -8.62 5.67
N THR A 108 0.43 -9.25 6.37
CA THR A 108 0.22 -9.02 7.80
C THR A 108 1.39 -9.54 8.64
N GLU A 109 2.05 -10.59 8.20
CA GLU A 109 3.18 -11.22 8.89
C GLU A 109 4.44 -10.32 8.83
N GLU A 110 4.74 -9.75 7.66
CA GLU A 110 5.89 -8.85 7.49
C GLU A 110 5.73 -7.52 8.23
N ARG A 111 4.50 -7.08 8.50
CA ARG A 111 4.23 -5.86 9.31
C ARG A 111 4.28 -6.10 10.82
N LEU A 112 4.20 -7.35 11.26
CA LEU A 112 4.15 -7.73 12.67
C LEU A 112 5.53 -8.16 13.22
N ASN A 113 6.51 -8.39 12.34
CA ASN A 113 7.92 -8.65 12.68
C ASN A 113 8.73 -7.36 12.89
#